data_AF-A0A0N1BTU0-F1
#
_entry.id   AF-A0A0N1BTU0-F1
#
_cell.length_a   1.000
_cell.length_b   1.000
_cell.length_c   1.000
_cell.angle_alpha   90.00
_cell.angle_beta   90.00
_cell.angle_gamma   90.00
#
_symmetry.space_group_name_H-M   'P 1'
#
loop_
_entity.id
_entity.type
_entity.pdbx_description
1 polymer ?
#
loop_
_entity_poly.entity_id
_entity_poly.type
_entity_poly.pdbx_seq_one_letter_code
_entity_poly.pdbx_strand_id
1 'polypeptide(L)'
;MALFSSLFQRWRGTAATGDPRLLPEAQLSGPMPWVIAIMIALTVVAAASGLALRNAAQTASADLEGGVTVQIVTAAPSERLKQAAAVVAVLAKAPEVADVRQVAQEELNTLVEPWLGTRPGDDVEALPIPALIDVRLKGPATPDRVAHLRALAVPVASSARVDAQAGWLAPVFAAIGTLQWLAGGLIALLALATIAAVLLASRNALGNHRETIEIVHMLGGTDRQIARVFQRSMAFDAAAGGLVGLLAGVVTIVVLSRQFAGLGSGMVAGAVLHWQDWIVIAAIPLAGVALAVLTARMTVLAALRRML
;
A
#
# COMPACT_ATOMS: atom_id res chain seq x y z
N MET A 1 -15.02 39.96 18.08
CA MET A 1 -15.43 39.64 16.69
C MET A 1 -15.26 40.85 15.76
N ALA A 2 -14.10 41.53 15.79
CA ALA A 2 -13.81 42.70 14.93
C ALA A 2 -12.30 42.99 14.72
N LEU A 3 -11.41 42.02 14.99
CA LEU A 3 -9.95 42.24 14.94
C LEU A 3 -9.20 41.26 14.01
N PHE A 4 -9.92 40.42 13.25
CA PHE A 4 -9.31 39.45 12.32
C PHE A 4 -9.50 39.82 10.84
N SER A 5 -10.19 40.92 10.53
CA SER A 5 -10.53 41.32 9.15
C SER A 5 -9.56 42.34 8.52
N SER A 6 -8.63 42.93 9.28
CA SER A 6 -7.79 44.03 8.81
C SER A 6 -6.45 43.61 8.17
N LEU A 7 -6.07 42.33 8.25
CA LEU A 7 -4.84 41.83 7.64
C LEU A 7 -4.99 41.37 6.18
N PHE A 8 -6.22 41.20 5.69
CA PHE A 8 -6.49 40.72 4.32
C PHE A 8 -6.67 41.86 3.29
N GLN A 9 -6.87 43.10 3.74
CA GLN A 9 -7.12 44.25 2.85
C GLN A 9 -5.88 45.04 2.43
N ARG A 10 -4.71 44.79 3.05
CA ARG A 10 -3.50 45.60 2.84
C ARG A 10 -2.66 45.18 1.63
N TRP A 11 -3.07 44.15 0.88
CA TRP A 11 -2.31 43.60 -0.25
C TRP A 11 -2.85 44.01 -1.64
N ARG A 12 -3.77 44.98 -1.71
CA ARG A 12 -4.51 45.32 -2.94
C ARG A 12 -4.22 46.69 -3.55
N GLY A 13 -3.19 47.41 -3.12
CA GLY A 13 -2.89 48.71 -3.72
C GLY A 13 -1.42 49.04 -3.65
N THR A 14 -0.72 48.81 -4.78
CA THR A 14 0.22 49.73 -5.46
C THR A 14 1.22 48.94 -6.29
N ALA A 15 1.02 48.90 -7.61
CA ALA A 15 2.07 48.99 -8.64
C ALA A 15 1.44 48.76 -10.03
N ALA A 16 0.88 49.83 -10.59
CA ALA A 16 0.85 50.01 -12.04
C ALA A 16 2.08 50.81 -12.41
N THR A 17 3.02 50.21 -13.15
CA THR A 17 3.93 50.81 -14.14
C THR A 17 5.01 49.79 -14.52
N GLY A 18 5.09 49.45 -15.81
CA GLY A 18 6.15 48.62 -16.38
C GLY A 18 5.63 47.34 -17.00
N ASP A 19 5.58 47.32 -18.32
CA ASP A 19 5.39 46.13 -19.15
C ASP A 19 6.64 45.23 -19.04
N PRO A 20 6.48 44.00 -18.53
CA PRO A 20 7.01 42.86 -19.26
C PRO A 20 6.03 41.69 -19.20
N ARG A 21 4.95 41.70 -19.99
CA ARG A 21 4.00 40.58 -20.07
C ARG A 21 3.99 39.93 -21.45
N LEU A 22 5.07 39.23 -21.78
CA LEU A 22 5.13 38.35 -22.95
C LEU A 22 5.50 36.89 -22.60
N LEU A 23 5.54 36.55 -21.32
CA LEU A 23 5.69 35.17 -20.87
C LEU A 23 4.56 34.84 -19.90
N PRO A 24 3.83 33.73 -20.09
CA PRO A 24 3.02 33.18 -19.01
C PRO A 24 4.00 32.69 -17.95
N GLU A 25 4.25 33.54 -16.95
CA GLU A 25 4.94 33.11 -15.74
C GLU A 25 4.18 31.90 -15.18
N ALA A 26 4.91 30.82 -14.94
CA ALA A 26 4.42 29.68 -14.19
C ALA A 26 4.12 30.19 -12.76
N GLN A 27 2.91 30.69 -12.55
CA GLN A 27 2.48 31.19 -11.25
C GLN A 27 2.30 30.00 -10.33
N LEU A 28 3.34 29.66 -9.57
CA LEU A 28 3.26 28.82 -8.37
C LEU A 28 2.26 29.38 -7.33
N SER A 29 1.76 30.59 -7.54
CA SER A 29 0.66 31.24 -6.79
C SER A 29 -0.74 30.87 -7.27
N GLY A 30 -0.88 30.12 -8.37
CA GLY A 30 -2.16 29.59 -8.84
C GLY A 30 -2.66 28.45 -7.95
N PRO A 31 -3.99 28.20 -7.88
CA PRO A 31 -4.54 27.10 -7.10
C PRO A 31 -4.24 25.71 -7.69
N MET A 32 -3.85 25.62 -8.97
CA MET A 32 -3.70 24.36 -9.70
C MET A 32 -2.56 23.45 -9.20
N PRO A 33 -1.31 23.94 -9.00
CA PRO A 33 -0.24 23.13 -8.42
C PRO A 33 -0.61 22.51 -7.07
N TRP A 34 -1.35 23.25 -6.22
CA TRP A 34 -1.79 22.76 -4.91
C TRP A 34 -2.84 21.66 -5.01
N VAL A 35 -3.81 21.78 -5.92
CA VAL A 35 -4.78 20.71 -6.17
C VAL A 35 -4.06 19.44 -6.65
N ILE A 36 -3.12 19.57 -7.58
CA ILE A 36 -2.32 18.45 -8.08
C ILE A 36 -1.47 17.83 -6.96
N ALA A 37 -0.88 18.66 -6.10
CA ALA A 37 -0.10 18.18 -4.95
C ALA A 37 -0.96 17.33 -4.00
N ILE A 38 -2.16 17.79 -3.67
CA ILE A 38 -3.09 17.06 -2.80
C ILE A 38 -3.50 15.74 -3.47
N MET A 39 -3.88 15.76 -4.76
CA MET A 39 -4.26 14.55 -5.49
C MET A 39 -3.12 13.53 -5.51
N ILE A 40 -1.90 13.96 -5.83
CA ILE A 40 -0.72 13.08 -5.87
C ILE A 40 -0.38 12.55 -4.48
N ALA A 41 -0.44 13.37 -3.43
CA ALA A 41 -0.22 12.91 -2.06
C ALA A 41 -1.23 11.82 -1.67
N LEU A 42 -2.51 12.02 -1.96
CA LEU A 42 -3.56 11.03 -1.70
C LEU A 42 -3.35 9.75 -2.53
N THR A 43 -2.95 9.88 -3.79
CA THR A 43 -2.63 8.73 -4.65
C THR A 43 -1.43 7.95 -4.11
N VAL A 44 -0.38 8.63 -3.65
CA VAL A 44 0.80 8.01 -3.02
C VAL A 44 0.41 7.24 -1.76
N VAL A 45 -0.42 7.83 -0.89
CA VAL A 45 -0.90 7.16 0.33
C VAL A 45 -1.78 5.95 0.01
N ALA A 46 -2.67 6.07 -0.96
CA ALA A 46 -3.53 4.97 -1.40
C ALA A 46 -2.71 3.81 -2.01
N ALA A 47 -1.74 4.13 -2.87
CA ALA A 47 -0.85 3.14 -3.47
C ALA A 47 0.02 2.46 -2.42
N ALA A 48 0.64 3.22 -1.52
CA ALA A 48 1.45 2.69 -0.43
C ALA A 48 0.64 1.77 0.49
N SER A 49 -0.60 2.15 0.83
CA SER A 49 -1.50 1.32 1.62
C SER A 49 -1.84 0.01 0.91
N GLY A 50 -2.16 0.05 -0.38
CA GLY A 50 -2.45 -1.14 -1.18
C GLY A 50 -1.25 -2.07 -1.34
N LEU A 51 -0.06 -1.51 -1.57
CA LEU A 51 1.21 -2.24 -1.67
C LEU A 51 1.60 -2.87 -0.32
N ALA A 52 1.47 -2.13 0.78
CA ALA A 52 1.71 -2.64 2.12
C ALA A 52 0.79 -3.81 2.47
N LEU A 53 -0.51 -3.71 2.13
CA LEU A 53 -1.46 -4.82 2.31
C LEU A 53 -1.08 -6.04 1.48
N ARG A 54 -0.62 -5.84 0.25
CA ARG A 54 -0.15 -6.93 -0.62
C ARG A 54 1.07 -7.63 -0.03
N ASN A 55 2.06 -6.88 0.44
CA ASN A 55 3.26 -7.45 1.05
C ASN A 55 2.92 -8.20 2.34
N ALA A 56 2.03 -7.63 3.17
CA ALA A 56 1.56 -8.28 4.39
C ALA A 56 0.84 -9.60 4.09
N ALA A 57 -0.06 -9.60 3.10
CA ALA A 57 -0.75 -10.81 2.66
C ALA A 57 0.21 -11.86 2.11
N GLN A 58 1.19 -11.47 1.29
CA GLN A 58 2.17 -12.39 0.71
C GLN A 58 3.08 -13.00 1.77
N THR A 59 3.54 -12.20 2.73
CA THR A 59 4.37 -12.68 3.84
C THR A 59 3.57 -13.65 4.72
N ALA A 60 2.36 -13.27 5.11
CA ALA A 60 1.49 -14.13 5.91
C ALA A 60 1.07 -15.41 5.16
N SER A 61 0.79 -15.33 3.86
CA SER A 61 0.47 -16.51 3.05
C SER A 61 1.67 -17.43 2.93
N ALA A 62 2.88 -16.90 2.72
CA ALA A 62 4.10 -17.71 2.64
C ALA A 62 4.40 -18.44 3.95
N ASP A 63 4.22 -17.77 5.09
CA ASP A 63 4.40 -18.39 6.41
C ASP A 63 3.37 -19.50 6.68
N LEU A 64 2.13 -19.35 6.19
CA LEU A 64 1.06 -20.33 6.40
C LEU A 64 1.05 -21.46 5.37
N GLU A 65 1.35 -21.16 4.10
CA GLU A 65 1.42 -22.16 3.03
C GLU A 65 2.56 -23.14 3.27
N GLY A 66 3.67 -22.72 3.89
CA GLY A 66 4.76 -23.60 4.29
C GLY A 66 4.59 -24.26 5.66
N GLY A 67 3.57 -23.87 6.44
CA GLY A 67 3.37 -24.31 7.82
C GLY A 67 2.53 -25.58 7.95
N VAL A 68 3.09 -26.60 8.57
CA VAL A 68 2.38 -27.84 8.93
C VAL A 68 2.53 -28.06 10.43
N THR A 69 1.41 -28.26 11.13
CA THR A 69 1.45 -28.60 12.56
C THR A 69 1.24 -30.09 12.74
N VAL A 70 2.13 -30.74 13.48
CA VAL A 70 1.94 -32.12 13.94
C VAL A 70 1.59 -32.10 15.42
N GLN A 71 0.44 -32.68 15.75
CA GLN A 71 -0.08 -32.78 17.11
C GLN A 71 0.03 -34.21 17.61
N ILE A 72 0.54 -34.40 18.82
CA ILE A 72 0.61 -35.71 19.47
C ILE A 72 -0.33 -35.71 20.67
N VAL A 73 -1.42 -36.48 20.53
CA VAL A 73 -2.47 -36.58 21.55
C VAL A 73 -2.30 -37.89 22.31
N THR A 74 -1.49 -37.86 23.37
CA THR A 74 -1.21 -39.01 24.23
C THR A 74 -1.48 -38.65 25.69
N ALA A 75 -2.19 -39.51 26.42
CA ALA A 75 -2.59 -39.24 27.81
C ALA A 75 -1.38 -39.18 28.78
N ALA A 76 -0.37 -40.03 28.56
CA ALA A 76 0.86 -40.05 29.35
C ALA A 76 1.84 -38.94 28.92
N PRO A 77 2.21 -37.98 29.80
CA PRO A 77 3.08 -36.85 29.44
C PRO A 77 4.48 -37.26 28.98
N SER A 78 5.09 -38.25 29.65
CA SER A 78 6.44 -38.73 29.34
C SER A 78 6.51 -39.47 27.99
N GLU A 79 5.47 -40.22 27.63
CA GLU A 79 5.36 -40.86 26.32
C GLU A 79 5.12 -39.84 25.21
N ARG A 80 4.28 -38.83 25.47
CA ARG A 80 4.00 -37.72 24.54
C ARG A 80 5.28 -36.99 24.13
N LEU A 81 6.15 -36.66 25.09
CA LEU A 81 7.43 -35.99 24.83
C LEU A 81 8.42 -36.89 24.07
N LYS A 82 8.49 -38.18 24.40
CA LYS A 82 9.34 -39.14 23.67
C LYS A 82 8.88 -39.31 22.22
N GLN A 83 7.57 -39.43 22.00
CA GLN A 83 6.98 -39.49 20.67
C GLN A 83 7.24 -38.19 19.90
N ALA A 84 7.13 -37.02 20.55
CA ALA A 84 7.41 -35.73 19.91
C ALA A 84 8.87 -35.63 19.45
N ALA A 85 9.82 -35.97 20.32
CA ALA A 85 11.24 -35.96 19.97
C ALA A 85 11.56 -36.94 18.83
N ALA A 86 10.92 -38.12 18.82
CA ALA A 86 11.11 -39.10 17.75
C ALA A 86 10.53 -38.62 16.40
N VAL A 87 9.35 -37.99 16.41
CA VAL A 87 8.77 -37.39 15.21
C VAL A 87 9.64 -36.26 14.68
N VAL A 88 10.15 -35.37 15.54
CA VAL A 88 11.12 -34.32 15.16
C VAL A 88 12.35 -34.94 14.48
N ALA A 89 12.94 -35.99 15.05
CA ALA A 89 14.13 -36.63 14.49
C ALA A 89 13.89 -37.28 13.11
N VAL A 90 12.67 -37.72 12.82
CA VAL A 90 12.29 -38.28 11.51
C VAL A 90 12.00 -37.17 10.50
N LEU A 91 11.20 -36.18 10.89
CA LEU A 91 10.81 -35.08 10.02
C LEU A 91 12.00 -34.16 9.67
N ALA A 92 12.96 -33.99 10.58
CA ALA A 92 14.20 -33.24 10.32
C ALA A 92 15.04 -33.85 9.18
N LYS A 93 14.86 -35.13 8.86
CA LYS A 93 15.56 -35.82 7.76
C LYS A 93 14.81 -35.76 6.43
N ALA A 94 13.56 -35.27 6.42
CA ALA A 94 12.77 -35.21 5.20
C ALA A 94 13.28 -34.08 4.28
N PRO A 95 13.45 -34.35 2.97
CA PRO A 95 14.05 -33.38 2.05
C PRO A 95 13.18 -32.13 1.83
N GLU A 96 11.85 -32.26 1.94
CA GLU A 96 10.89 -31.15 1.84
C GLU A 96 10.85 -30.23 3.06
N VAL A 97 11.39 -30.65 4.21
CA VAL A 97 11.38 -29.88 5.46
C VAL A 97 12.54 -28.88 5.45
N ALA A 98 12.20 -27.61 5.69
CA ALA A 98 13.14 -26.51 5.87
C ALA A 98 13.58 -26.39 7.34
N ASP A 99 12.61 -26.48 8.26
CA ASP A 99 12.84 -26.40 9.70
C ASP A 99 11.81 -27.27 10.44
N VAL A 100 12.21 -27.82 11.59
CA VAL A 100 11.32 -28.60 12.44
C VAL A 100 11.63 -28.33 13.90
N ARG A 101 10.61 -27.95 14.67
CA ARG A 101 10.78 -27.57 16.07
C ARG A 101 9.65 -28.12 16.92
N GLN A 102 10.01 -28.72 18.06
CA GLN A 102 9.04 -29.00 19.11
C GLN A 102 8.74 -27.70 19.87
N VAL A 103 7.47 -27.36 20.04
CA VAL A 103 7.06 -26.21 20.84
C VAL A 103 7.22 -26.57 22.32
N ALA A 104 7.93 -25.72 23.07
CA ALA A 104 8.18 -25.96 24.49
C ALA A 104 6.87 -25.82 25.30
N GLN A 105 6.74 -26.58 26.39
CA GLN A 105 5.52 -26.56 27.19
C GLN A 105 5.31 -25.18 27.87
N GLU A 106 6.40 -24.53 28.25
CA GLU A 106 6.39 -23.18 28.81
C GLU A 106 5.84 -22.16 27.81
N GLU A 107 6.25 -22.26 26.53
CA GLU A 107 5.76 -21.42 25.44
C GLU A 107 4.26 -21.63 25.22
N LEU A 108 3.79 -22.88 25.25
CA LEU A 108 2.36 -23.20 25.18
C LEU A 108 1.57 -22.61 26.35
N ASN A 109 2.10 -22.73 27.57
CA ASN A 109 1.45 -22.20 28.77
C ASN A 109 1.31 -20.68 28.70
N THR A 110 2.36 -19.97 28.25
CA THR A 110 2.33 -18.51 28.05
C THR A 110 1.33 -18.09 26.97
N LEU A 111 1.16 -18.87 25.89
CA LEU A 111 0.19 -18.57 24.84
C LEU A 111 -1.27 -18.73 25.30
N VAL A 112 -1.50 -19.62 26.25
CA VAL A 112 -2.84 -19.97 26.76
C VAL A 112 -3.25 -19.12 27.97
N GLU A 113 -2.29 -18.62 28.74
CA GLU A 113 -2.47 -17.76 29.92
C GLU A 113 -3.47 -16.61 29.72
N PRO A 114 -3.44 -15.83 28.61
CA PRO A 114 -4.37 -14.72 28.41
C PRO A 114 -5.84 -15.15 28.25
N TRP A 115 -6.07 -16.39 27.84
CA TRP A 115 -7.40 -16.92 27.55
C TRP A 115 -7.99 -17.70 28.73
N LEU A 116 -7.13 -18.33 29.55
CA LEU A 116 -7.57 -19.09 30.73
C LEU A 116 -7.66 -18.24 32.00
N GLY A 117 -7.00 -17.07 32.06
CA GLY A 117 -7.03 -16.19 33.24
C GLY A 117 -6.37 -16.80 34.49
N THR A 118 -5.72 -17.95 34.38
CA THR A 118 -5.00 -18.65 35.45
C THR A 118 -3.54 -18.20 35.47
N ARG A 119 -2.97 -18.04 36.66
CA ARG A 119 -1.55 -17.70 36.84
C ARG A 119 -0.69 -18.96 36.69
N PRO A 120 0.61 -18.83 36.38
CA PRO A 120 1.53 -19.97 36.40
C PRO A 120 1.56 -20.59 37.80
N GLY A 121 1.01 -21.81 37.94
CA GLY A 121 0.96 -22.56 39.21
C GLY A 121 -0.42 -23.04 39.67
N ASP A 122 -1.54 -22.59 39.07
CA ASP A 122 -2.89 -23.09 39.41
C ASP A 122 -3.23 -24.34 38.57
N ASP A 123 -2.87 -25.56 39.02
CA ASP A 123 -3.27 -26.88 38.45
C ASP A 123 -3.31 -27.00 36.90
N VAL A 124 -2.57 -26.16 36.16
CA VAL A 124 -2.51 -26.17 34.69
C VAL A 124 -1.79 -27.43 34.18
N GLU A 125 -1.00 -28.08 35.03
CA GLU A 125 -0.37 -29.39 34.76
C GLU A 125 -1.37 -30.53 34.55
N ALA A 126 -2.63 -30.36 34.99
CA ALA A 126 -3.68 -31.38 34.80
C ALA A 126 -4.41 -31.27 33.45
N LEU A 127 -4.21 -30.19 32.68
CA LEU A 127 -4.81 -30.07 31.36
C LEU A 127 -4.03 -30.92 30.34
N PRO A 128 -4.67 -31.88 29.66
CA PRO A 128 -4.02 -32.69 28.64
C PRO A 128 -3.80 -31.86 27.36
N ILE A 129 -2.80 -30.98 27.39
CA ILE A 129 -2.39 -30.19 26.22
C ILE A 129 -1.56 -31.09 25.29
N PRO A 130 -1.93 -31.23 24.01
CA PRO A 130 -1.17 -32.04 23.06
C PRO A 130 0.23 -31.45 22.84
N ALA A 131 1.22 -32.30 22.55
CA ALA A 131 2.53 -31.81 22.16
C ALA A 131 2.43 -31.33 20.71
N LEU A 132 2.85 -30.08 20.47
CA LEU A 132 2.84 -29.46 19.16
C LEU A 132 4.26 -29.47 18.57
N ILE A 133 4.34 -29.85 17.29
CA ILE A 133 5.55 -29.76 16.48
C ILE A 133 5.22 -28.84 15.31
N ASP A 134 5.98 -27.75 15.20
CA ASP A 134 5.92 -26.83 14.08
C ASP A 134 6.89 -27.32 12.99
N VAL A 135 6.36 -27.58 11.80
CA VAL A 135 7.11 -28.06 10.65
C VAL A 135 7.00 -27.00 9.55
N ARG A 136 8.15 -26.46 9.15
CA ARG A 136 8.25 -25.54 8.02
C ARG A 136 8.75 -26.26 6.80
N LEU A 137 7.99 -26.21 5.71
CA LEU A 137 8.37 -26.80 4.44
C LEU A 137 9.12 -25.80 3.56
N LYS A 138 9.97 -26.30 2.66
CA LYS A 138 10.71 -25.50 1.67
C LYS A 138 9.83 -24.92 0.55
N GLY A 139 8.52 -25.19 0.59
CA GLY A 139 7.53 -24.70 -0.37
C GLY A 139 6.12 -25.02 0.14
N PRO A 140 5.08 -24.87 -0.70
CA PRO A 140 3.71 -25.02 -0.24
C PRO A 140 3.43 -26.44 0.29
N ALA A 141 2.62 -26.51 1.35
CA ALA A 141 2.09 -27.70 1.98
C ALA A 141 0.96 -28.27 1.13
N THR A 142 1.32 -28.88 0.01
CA THR A 142 0.36 -29.57 -0.85
C THR A 142 -0.19 -30.82 -0.14
N PRO A 143 -1.42 -31.28 -0.47
CA PRO A 143 -1.99 -32.49 0.12
C PRO A 143 -1.07 -33.71 0.06
N ASP A 144 -0.33 -33.89 -1.04
CA ASP A 144 0.62 -34.99 -1.21
C ASP A 144 1.82 -34.90 -0.25
N ARG A 145 2.34 -33.70 -0.02
CA ARG A 145 3.43 -33.48 0.94
C ARG A 145 2.96 -33.70 2.37
N VAL A 146 1.77 -33.22 2.70
CA VAL A 146 1.15 -33.45 4.01
C VAL A 146 0.91 -34.95 4.24
N ALA A 147 0.46 -35.67 3.22
CA ALA A 147 0.30 -37.12 3.27
C ALA A 147 1.65 -37.85 3.45
N HIS A 148 2.71 -37.38 2.80
CA HIS A 148 4.07 -37.93 2.97
C HIS A 148 4.60 -37.71 4.39
N LEU A 149 4.47 -36.50 4.95
CA LEU A 149 4.83 -36.20 6.34
C LEU A 149 4.03 -37.06 7.33
N ARG A 150 2.75 -37.27 7.07
CA ARG A 150 1.90 -38.16 7.86
C ARG A 150 2.38 -39.62 7.78
N ALA A 151 2.76 -40.09 6.60
CA ALA A 151 3.30 -41.43 6.43
C ALA A 151 4.63 -41.64 7.18
N LEU A 152 5.44 -40.58 7.34
CA LEU A 152 6.67 -40.60 8.14
C LEU A 152 6.39 -40.52 9.65
N ALA A 153 5.38 -39.76 10.08
CA ALA A 153 5.08 -39.51 11.49
C ALA A 153 4.29 -40.65 12.16
N VAL A 154 3.29 -41.22 11.47
CA VAL A 154 2.38 -42.24 12.04
C VAL A 154 3.09 -43.52 12.54
N PRO A 155 4.12 -44.07 11.85
CA PRO A 155 4.86 -45.23 12.35
C PRO A 155 5.60 -44.99 13.66
N VAL A 156 5.97 -43.73 13.94
CA VAL A 156 6.78 -43.32 15.09
C VAL A 156 5.88 -42.88 16.25
N ALA A 157 4.74 -42.27 15.93
CA ALA A 157 3.72 -41.86 16.88
C ALA A 157 2.33 -42.16 16.29
N SER A 158 1.69 -43.22 16.76
CA SER A 158 0.36 -43.63 16.30
C SER A 158 -0.74 -42.61 16.61
N SER A 159 -0.52 -41.75 17.60
CA SER A 159 -1.40 -40.65 17.99
C SER A 159 -1.12 -39.33 17.25
N ALA A 160 -0.19 -39.31 16.28
CA ALA A 160 0.13 -38.11 15.52
C ALA A 160 -1.01 -37.71 14.56
N ARG A 161 -1.46 -36.47 14.68
CA ARG A 161 -2.33 -35.80 13.70
C ARG A 161 -1.52 -34.74 12.97
N VAL A 162 -1.55 -34.76 11.65
CA VAL A 162 -0.87 -33.80 10.80
C VAL A 162 -1.93 -32.95 10.13
N ASP A 163 -1.98 -31.67 10.49
CA ASP A 163 -2.93 -30.71 9.94
C ASP A 163 -2.18 -29.59 9.20
N ALA A 164 -2.67 -29.26 8.01
CA ALA A 164 -2.16 -28.14 7.24
C ALA A 164 -2.86 -26.85 7.72
N GLN A 165 -2.09 -25.85 8.13
CA GLN A 165 -2.61 -24.64 8.76
C GLN A 165 -3.34 -23.67 7.80
N ALA A 166 -3.34 -23.94 6.50
CA ALA A 166 -3.58 -22.95 5.46
C ALA A 166 -5.06 -22.64 5.13
N GLY A 167 -6.02 -23.51 5.46
CA GLY A 167 -7.38 -23.42 4.90
C GLY A 167 -8.28 -22.31 5.50
N TRP A 168 -8.14 -22.02 6.79
CA TRP A 168 -9.11 -21.20 7.52
C TRP A 168 -8.97 -19.69 7.27
N LEU A 169 -7.80 -19.22 6.83
CA LEU A 169 -7.53 -17.81 6.54
C LEU A 169 -7.79 -17.41 5.09
N ALA A 170 -8.19 -18.34 4.23
CA ALA A 170 -8.56 -18.03 2.85
C ALA A 170 -9.57 -16.86 2.72
N PRO A 171 -10.62 -16.74 3.56
CA PRO A 171 -11.52 -15.59 3.52
C PRO A 171 -10.85 -14.27 3.91
N VAL A 172 -9.87 -14.30 4.82
CA VAL A 172 -9.12 -13.11 5.25
C VAL A 172 -8.23 -12.61 4.11
N PHE A 173 -7.54 -13.51 3.41
CA PHE A 173 -6.76 -13.14 2.23
C PHE A 173 -7.64 -12.62 1.09
N ALA A 174 -8.83 -13.19 0.89
CA ALA A 174 -9.81 -12.67 -0.04
C ALA A 174 -10.24 -11.23 0.33
N ALA A 175 -10.48 -10.96 1.62
CA ALA A 175 -10.81 -9.61 2.10
C ALA A 175 -9.66 -8.61 1.94
N ILE A 176 -8.41 -9.03 2.13
CA ILE A 176 -7.25 -8.17 1.82
C ILE A 176 -7.21 -7.86 0.31
N GLY A 177 -7.51 -8.84 -0.53
CA GLY A 177 -7.64 -8.66 -1.98
C GLY A 177 -8.72 -7.65 -2.36
N THR A 178 -9.89 -7.66 -1.70
CA THR A 178 -10.93 -6.65 -1.97
C THR A 178 -10.48 -5.25 -1.55
N LEU A 179 -9.71 -5.11 -0.46
CA LEU A 179 -9.15 -3.83 -0.05
C LEU A 179 -8.12 -3.30 -1.06
N GLN A 180 -7.35 -4.19 -1.70
CA GLN A 180 -6.45 -3.81 -2.81
C GLN A 180 -7.23 -3.30 -4.02
N TRP A 181 -8.34 -3.95 -4.38
CA TRP A 181 -9.24 -3.46 -5.44
C TRP A 181 -9.82 -2.09 -5.11
N LEU A 182 -10.19 -1.85 -3.85
CA LEU A 182 -10.64 -0.53 -3.39
C LEU A 182 -9.54 0.53 -3.50
N ALA A 183 -8.30 0.20 -3.13
CA ALA A 183 -7.16 1.11 -3.31
C ALA A 183 -6.95 1.45 -4.80
N GLY A 184 -7.01 0.45 -5.68
CA GLY A 184 -6.95 0.65 -7.13
C GLY A 184 -8.10 1.51 -7.66
N GLY A 185 -9.32 1.27 -7.18
CA GLY A 185 -10.50 2.08 -7.51
C GLY A 185 -10.38 3.54 -7.05
N LEU A 186 -9.82 3.77 -5.86
CA LEU A 186 -9.54 5.12 -5.35
C LEU A 186 -8.50 5.84 -6.19
N ILE A 187 -7.42 5.17 -6.60
CA ILE A 187 -6.42 5.72 -7.52
C ILE A 187 -7.06 6.10 -8.86
N ALA A 188 -7.90 5.23 -9.43
CA ALA A 188 -8.62 5.52 -10.66
C ALA A 188 -9.56 6.73 -10.50
N LEU A 189 -10.26 6.84 -9.38
CA LEU A 189 -11.14 7.97 -9.07
C LEU A 189 -10.35 9.28 -8.95
N LEU A 190 -9.20 9.27 -8.27
CA LEU A 190 -8.31 10.43 -8.15
C LEU A 190 -7.73 10.85 -9.51
N ALA A 191 -7.42 9.88 -10.38
CA ALA A 191 -6.99 10.16 -11.75
C ALA A 191 -8.11 10.85 -12.56
N LEU A 192 -9.34 10.35 -12.48
CA LEU A 192 -10.51 10.99 -13.12
C LEU A 192 -10.77 12.40 -12.58
N ALA A 193 -10.68 12.58 -11.26
CA ALA A 193 -10.80 13.89 -10.62
C ALA A 193 -9.72 14.87 -11.12
N THR A 194 -8.49 14.40 -11.26
CA THR A 194 -7.37 15.19 -11.80
C THR A 194 -7.64 15.60 -13.25
N ILE A 195 -8.12 14.68 -14.10
CA ILE A 195 -8.52 14.99 -15.48
C ILE A 195 -9.60 16.07 -15.50
N ALA A 196 -10.64 15.93 -14.67
CA ALA A 196 -11.73 16.91 -14.58
C ALA A 196 -11.24 18.29 -14.11
N ALA A 197 -10.35 18.34 -13.13
CA ALA A 197 -9.75 19.57 -12.63
C ALA A 197 -8.92 20.27 -13.72
N VAL A 198 -8.06 19.52 -14.44
CA VAL A 198 -7.25 20.06 -15.54
C VAL A 198 -8.12 20.52 -16.71
N LEU A 199 -9.20 19.79 -17.01
CA LEU A 199 -10.18 20.19 -18.03
C LEU A 199 -10.83 21.53 -17.67
N LEU A 200 -11.30 21.68 -16.44
CA LEU A 200 -11.95 22.92 -15.97
C LEU A 200 -10.96 24.09 -15.98
N ALA A 201 -9.73 23.86 -15.50
CA ALA A 201 -8.68 24.87 -15.51
C ALA A 201 -8.32 25.34 -16.92
N SER A 202 -8.16 24.39 -17.85
CA SER A 202 -7.85 24.69 -19.25
C SER A 202 -8.97 25.46 -19.93
N ARG A 203 -10.24 25.10 -19.66
CA ARG A 203 -11.41 25.82 -20.18
C ARG A 203 -11.49 27.25 -19.63
N ASN A 204 -11.28 27.42 -18.33
CA ASN A 204 -11.29 28.74 -17.70
C ASN A 204 -10.17 29.63 -18.24
N ALA A 205 -8.97 29.07 -18.42
CA ALA A 205 -7.84 29.81 -18.98
C ALA A 205 -8.08 30.24 -20.44
N LEU A 206 -8.64 29.36 -21.29
CA LEU A 206 -9.01 29.71 -22.66
C LEU A 206 -10.12 30.78 -22.71
N GLY A 207 -11.12 30.69 -21.82
CA GLY A 207 -12.19 31.68 -21.73
C GLY A 207 -11.67 33.06 -21.33
N ASN A 208 -10.78 33.13 -20.35
CA ASN A 208 -10.24 34.40 -19.84
C ASN A 208 -9.27 35.09 -20.81
N HIS A 209 -8.66 34.35 -21.73
CA HIS A 209 -7.66 34.88 -22.68
C HIS A 209 -8.14 34.86 -24.14
N ARG A 210 -9.45 34.76 -24.38
CA ARG A 210 -10.03 34.65 -25.72
C ARG A 210 -9.62 35.78 -26.65
N GLU A 211 -9.67 37.03 -26.17
CA GLU A 211 -9.30 38.23 -26.93
C GLU A 211 -7.81 38.24 -27.33
N THR A 212 -6.92 37.83 -26.41
CA THR A 212 -5.49 37.68 -26.71
C THR A 212 -5.22 36.58 -27.74
N ILE A 213 -5.94 35.46 -27.65
CA ILE A 213 -5.81 34.34 -28.59
C ILE A 213 -6.27 34.76 -29.99
N GLU A 214 -7.34 35.53 -30.11
CA GLU A 214 -7.85 36.04 -31.37
C GLU A 214 -6.85 36.98 -32.06
N ILE A 215 -6.22 37.89 -31.30
CA ILE A 215 -5.15 38.77 -31.81
C ILE A 215 -3.95 37.95 -32.32
N VAL A 216 -3.51 36.94 -31.57
CA VAL A 216 -2.40 36.06 -31.98
C VAL A 216 -2.76 35.25 -33.22
N HIS A 217 -4.02 34.82 -33.34
CA HIS A 217 -4.50 34.12 -34.53
C HIS A 217 -4.51 35.03 -35.76
N MET A 218 -4.96 36.28 -35.63
CA MET A 218 -4.91 37.29 -36.70
C MET A 218 -3.49 37.63 -37.15
N LEU A 219 -2.50 37.49 -36.27
CA LEU A 219 -1.06 37.64 -36.56
C LEU A 219 -0.41 36.38 -37.17
N GLY A 220 -1.17 35.31 -37.42
CA GLY A 220 -0.69 34.07 -38.04
C GLY A 220 -0.16 33.00 -37.08
N GLY A 221 -0.50 33.08 -35.78
CA GLY A 221 -0.12 32.07 -34.80
C GLY A 221 -0.78 30.72 -35.07
N THR A 222 0.00 29.63 -35.00
CA THR A 222 -0.52 28.27 -35.21
C THR A 222 -1.08 27.64 -33.93
N ASP A 223 -2.17 26.88 -34.02
CA ASP A 223 -2.78 26.13 -32.90
C ASP A 223 -1.78 25.29 -32.10
N ARG A 224 -0.77 24.75 -32.80
CA ARG A 224 0.31 23.96 -32.18
C ARG A 224 1.22 24.81 -31.30
N GLN A 225 1.48 26.07 -31.66
CA GLN A 225 2.26 26.98 -30.82
C GLN A 225 1.50 27.34 -29.55
N ILE A 226 0.20 27.65 -29.66
CA ILE A 226 -0.67 27.94 -28.51
C ILE A 226 -0.73 26.72 -27.58
N ALA A 227 -0.97 25.52 -28.11
CA ALA A 227 -1.02 24.29 -27.33
C ALA A 227 0.30 23.99 -26.59
N ARG A 228 1.46 24.32 -27.19
CA ARG A 228 2.78 24.09 -26.58
C ARG A 228 3.02 24.99 -25.36
N VAL A 229 2.53 26.21 -25.38
CA VAL A 229 2.63 27.14 -24.24
C VAL A 229 1.84 26.59 -23.04
N PHE A 230 0.59 26.17 -23.27
CA PHE A 230 -0.25 25.56 -22.22
C PHE A 230 0.31 24.23 -21.70
N GLN A 231 0.92 23.41 -22.56
CA GLN A 231 1.58 22.18 -22.12
C GLN A 231 2.73 22.46 -21.17
N ARG A 232 3.55 23.46 -21.48
CA ARG A 232 4.75 23.78 -20.67
C ARG A 232 4.38 24.35 -19.31
N SER A 233 3.35 25.20 -19.24
CA SER A 233 2.84 25.70 -17.95
C SER A 233 2.25 24.56 -17.13
N MET A 234 1.38 23.74 -17.71
CA MET A 234 0.76 22.60 -17.02
C MET A 234 1.78 21.55 -16.60
N ALA A 235 2.83 21.31 -17.40
CA ALA A 235 3.91 20.41 -17.04
C ALA A 235 4.67 20.91 -15.80
N PHE A 236 4.96 22.21 -15.73
CA PHE A 236 5.65 22.79 -14.57
C PHE A 236 4.78 22.76 -13.31
N ASP A 237 3.51 23.14 -13.43
CA ASP A 237 2.54 23.11 -12.32
C ASP A 237 2.35 21.68 -11.79
N ALA A 238 2.22 20.71 -12.70
CA ALA A 238 2.06 19.31 -12.33
C ALA A 238 3.36 18.72 -11.76
N ALA A 239 4.53 19.13 -12.24
CA ALA A 239 5.82 18.67 -11.71
C ALA A 239 6.08 19.22 -10.32
N ALA A 240 5.86 20.53 -10.11
CA ALA A 240 5.98 21.16 -8.80
C ALA A 240 4.96 20.57 -7.81
N GLY A 241 3.69 20.48 -8.22
CA GLY A 241 2.65 19.85 -7.43
C GLY A 241 2.98 18.38 -7.13
N GLY A 242 3.45 17.63 -8.11
CA GLY A 242 3.82 16.22 -7.95
C GLY A 242 4.99 15.99 -7.02
N LEU A 243 6.00 16.86 -7.04
CA LEU A 243 7.11 16.78 -6.08
C LEU A 243 6.63 17.05 -4.64
N VAL A 244 5.85 18.13 -4.45
CA VAL A 244 5.28 18.47 -3.14
C VAL A 244 4.34 17.37 -2.64
N GLY A 245 3.49 16.85 -3.53
CA GLY A 245 2.56 15.77 -3.24
C GLY A 245 3.28 14.47 -2.87
N LEU A 246 4.33 14.10 -3.60
CA LEU A 246 5.17 12.96 -3.27
C LEU A 246 5.79 13.12 -1.88
N LEU A 247 6.41 14.26 -1.59
CA LEU A 247 7.03 14.52 -0.28
C LEU A 247 5.99 14.45 0.85
N ALA A 248 4.83 15.09 0.67
CA ALA A 248 3.74 15.03 1.65
C ALA A 248 3.21 13.60 1.86
N GLY A 249 3.06 12.83 0.77
CA GLY A 249 2.67 11.43 0.82
C GLY A 249 3.68 10.57 1.57
N VAL A 250 4.98 10.73 1.28
CA VAL A 250 6.07 10.03 1.97
C VAL A 250 6.09 10.38 3.46
N VAL A 251 5.97 11.65 3.82
CA VAL A 251 5.89 12.08 5.23
C VAL A 251 4.70 11.40 5.91
N THR A 252 3.54 11.37 5.26
CA THR A 252 2.33 10.72 5.78
C THR A 252 2.57 9.24 6.02
N ILE A 253 3.16 8.52 5.05
CA ILE A 253 3.50 7.11 5.17
C ILE A 253 4.45 6.85 6.35
N VAL A 254 5.51 7.67 6.50
CA VAL A 254 6.48 7.54 7.59
C VAL A 254 5.81 7.77 8.95
N VAL A 255 4.93 8.77 9.07
CA VAL A 255 4.18 9.05 10.30
C VAL A 255 3.24 7.89 10.65
N LEU A 256 2.48 7.37 9.68
CA LEU A 256 1.61 6.21 9.91
C LEU A 256 2.44 4.99 10.32
N SER A 257 3.50 4.67 9.58
CA SER A 257 4.35 3.51 9.86
C SER A 257 4.93 3.53 11.27
N ARG A 258 5.38 4.69 11.76
CA ARG A 258 5.87 4.85 13.15
C ARG A 258 4.79 4.61 14.19
N GLN A 259 3.56 5.10 13.95
CA GLN A 259 2.45 4.86 14.88
C GLN A 259 2.07 3.37 14.94
N PHE A 260 2.05 2.69 13.79
CA PHE A 260 1.80 1.25 13.75
C PHE A 260 2.92 0.44 14.41
N ALA A 261 4.20 0.81 14.21
CA ALA A 261 5.32 0.14 14.87
C ALA A 261 5.25 0.22 16.41
N GLY A 262 4.69 1.31 16.94
CA GLY A 262 4.46 1.48 18.38
C GLY A 262 3.41 0.53 18.99
N LEU A 263 2.58 -0.13 18.17
CA LEU A 263 1.55 -1.07 18.64
C LEU A 263 2.10 -2.47 18.97
N GLY A 264 3.39 -2.73 18.71
CA GLY A 264 4.05 -3.99 19.07
C GLY A 264 3.52 -5.23 18.34
N SER A 265 2.67 -5.08 17.31
CA SER A 265 2.15 -6.23 16.58
C SER A 265 3.17 -6.73 15.57
N GLY A 266 3.56 -8.01 15.69
CA GLY A 266 4.45 -8.68 14.72
C GLY A 266 3.95 -8.62 13.27
N MET A 267 2.67 -8.29 13.05
CA MET A 267 2.09 -8.01 11.74
C MET A 267 2.73 -6.81 11.01
N VAL A 268 3.31 -5.83 11.70
CA VAL A 268 3.94 -4.67 11.05
C VAL A 268 5.19 -5.08 10.27
N ALA A 269 5.88 -6.16 10.68
CA ALA A 269 7.08 -6.65 10.02
C ALA A 269 6.82 -7.14 8.59
N GLY A 270 5.62 -7.67 8.29
CA GLY A 270 5.23 -8.12 6.95
C GLY A 270 4.68 -7.02 6.03
N ALA A 271 4.29 -5.87 6.59
CA ALA A 271 3.66 -4.76 5.85
C ALA A 271 4.66 -3.72 5.31
N VAL A 272 5.96 -4.01 5.36
CA VAL A 272 7.01 -3.08 4.96
C VAL A 272 7.06 -2.93 3.44
N LEU A 273 7.25 -1.70 2.97
CA LEU A 273 7.44 -1.40 1.55
C LEU A 273 8.87 -1.77 1.13
N HIS A 274 8.99 -2.65 0.13
CA HIS A 274 10.25 -3.04 -0.46
C HIS A 274 10.73 -1.99 -1.47
N TRP A 275 12.00 -2.09 -1.89
CA TRP A 275 12.58 -1.16 -2.86
C TRP A 275 11.79 -1.07 -4.18
N GLN A 276 11.14 -2.16 -4.59
CA GLN A 276 10.27 -2.21 -5.79
C GLN A 276 9.04 -1.33 -5.63
N ASP A 277 8.45 -1.30 -4.43
CA ASP A 277 7.26 -0.49 -4.13
C ASP A 277 7.59 1.00 -4.18
N TRP A 278 8.80 1.38 -3.76
CA TRP A 278 9.30 2.75 -3.88
C TRP A 278 9.43 3.21 -5.34
N ILE A 279 9.75 2.31 -6.26
CA ILE A 279 9.76 2.63 -7.71
C ILE A 279 8.34 2.92 -8.20
N VAL A 280 7.37 2.10 -7.79
CA VAL A 280 5.96 2.32 -8.13
C VAL A 280 5.50 3.68 -7.58
N ILE A 281 5.83 3.98 -6.33
CA ILE A 281 5.49 5.26 -5.68
C ILE A 281 6.15 6.44 -6.40
N ALA A 282 7.43 6.34 -6.77
CA ALA A 282 8.15 7.37 -7.50
C ALA A 282 7.62 7.58 -8.93
N ALA A 283 7.01 6.56 -9.53
CA ALA A 283 6.38 6.67 -10.84
C ALA A 283 5.02 7.41 -10.81
N ILE A 284 4.36 7.50 -9.65
CA ILE A 284 3.06 8.18 -9.50
C ILE A 284 3.09 9.65 -9.95
N PRO A 285 4.00 10.51 -9.45
CA PRO A 285 4.05 11.91 -9.89
C PRO A 285 4.37 12.03 -11.38
N LEU A 286 5.20 11.14 -11.94
CA LEU A 286 5.49 11.12 -13.38
C LEU A 286 4.24 10.80 -14.20
N ALA A 287 3.46 9.81 -13.78
CA ALA A 287 2.17 9.47 -14.38
C ALA A 287 1.18 10.64 -14.25
N GLY A 288 1.14 11.31 -13.10
CA GLY A 288 0.30 12.49 -12.86
C GLY A 288 0.65 13.67 -13.79
N VAL A 289 1.95 13.94 -13.97
CA VAL A 289 2.43 14.95 -14.92
C VAL A 289 2.05 14.59 -16.35
N ALA A 290 2.31 13.34 -16.77
CA ALA A 290 1.95 12.86 -18.09
C ALA A 290 0.44 13.00 -18.34
N LEU A 291 -0.38 12.59 -17.37
CA LEU A 291 -1.83 12.72 -17.42
C LEU A 291 -2.26 14.18 -17.58
N ALA A 292 -1.75 15.09 -16.75
CA ALA A 292 -2.09 16.51 -16.80
C ALA A 292 -1.71 17.15 -18.14
N VAL A 293 -0.51 16.86 -18.64
CA VAL A 293 -0.02 17.40 -19.93
C VAL A 293 -0.84 16.87 -21.11
N LEU A 294 -1.15 15.58 -21.12
CA LEU A 294 -1.97 14.96 -22.17
C LEU A 294 -3.40 15.51 -22.14
N THR A 295 -4.01 15.62 -20.96
CA THR A 295 -5.35 16.20 -20.79
C THR A 295 -5.37 17.65 -21.25
N ALA A 296 -4.41 18.48 -20.83
CA ALA A 296 -4.31 19.88 -21.25
C ALA A 296 -4.20 20.00 -22.79
N ARG A 297 -3.32 19.20 -23.41
CA ARG A 297 -3.17 19.15 -24.87
C ARG A 297 -4.48 18.81 -25.59
N MET A 298 -5.13 17.72 -25.17
CA MET A 298 -6.38 17.28 -25.79
C MET A 298 -7.48 18.34 -25.64
N THR A 299 -7.54 18.99 -24.48
CA THR A 299 -8.54 20.02 -24.19
C THR A 299 -8.35 21.25 -25.06
N VAL A 300 -7.13 21.78 -25.17
CA VAL A 300 -6.82 22.95 -26.00
C VAL A 300 -7.10 22.66 -27.47
N LEU A 301 -6.64 21.52 -27.99
CA LEU A 301 -6.88 21.13 -29.39
C LEU A 301 -8.37 20.87 -29.70
N ALA A 302 -9.15 20.42 -28.72
CA ALA A 302 -10.60 20.22 -28.87
C ALA A 302 -11.40 21.54 -28.75
N ALA A 303 -10.86 22.54 -28.06
CA ALA A 303 -11.43 23.87 -27.97
C ALA A 303 -11.16 24.70 -29.24
N LEU A 304 -9.92 24.69 -29.73
CA LEU A 304 -9.54 25.39 -30.97
C LEU A 304 -10.32 24.88 -32.19
N ARG A 305 -10.49 23.55 -32.31
CA ARG A 305 -11.34 22.93 -33.36
C ARG A 305 -12.81 23.34 -33.33
N ARG A 306 -13.31 23.90 -32.23
CA ARG A 306 -14.69 24.38 -32.11
C ARG A 306 -14.84 25.88 -32.39
N MET A 307 -13.72 26.60 -32.45
CA MET A 307 -13.69 28.05 -32.73
C MET A 307 -13.45 28.36 -34.21
N LEU A 308 -12.91 27.39 -34.96
CA LEU A 308 -12.86 27.34 -36.42
C LEU A 308 -14.10 26.65 -36.97
#